data_AF-A0AAX1ULZ0-F1
#
_entry.id   AF-A0AAX1ULZ0-F1
#
_cell.length_a   1.000
_cell.length_b   1.000
_cell.length_c   1.000
_cell.angle_alpha   90.00
_cell.angle_beta   90.00
_cell.angle_gamma   90.00
#
_symmetry.space_group_name_H-M   'P 1'
#
loop_
_entity.id
_entity.type
_entity.pdbx_description
1 polymer ?
#
loop_
_entity_poly.entity_id
_entity_poly.type
_entity_poly.pdbx_seq_one_letter_code
_entity_poly.pdbx_strand_id
1 'polypeptide(L)'
;MPGAMDRGHEDFDALRATLAKFRLAGFEGRIARAAGDYLEEHGQEILPPSRAEPLSGAERAALRAVGVEPEGVADPQPALDLAARHAVLAETALPLAEAAARLGVDPSRLRQRLRERTILGIRGPDARGWRIPGFQLTAAGELPGLRRVLKAIRPEARPVQVAAFFTTPQSDLDDGRGAGLTPAAWLAAGHDPEPVRELAAAI
;
A
#
# COMPACT_ATOMS: atom_id res chain seq x y z
N MET A 1 2.29 16.20 -27.09
CA MET A 1 0.93 16.39 -26.53
C MET A 1 0.92 16.02 -25.04
N PRO A 2 1.31 16.92 -24.13
CA PRO A 2 1.22 16.73 -22.68
C PRO A 2 0.04 17.57 -22.14
N GLY A 3 -1.09 16.97 -21.82
CA GLY A 3 -2.26 17.74 -21.34
C GLY A 3 -3.48 16.95 -20.86
N ALA A 4 -3.37 15.61 -20.81
CA ALA A 4 -4.44 14.75 -20.31
C ALA A 4 -4.21 14.31 -18.85
N MET A 5 -2.95 14.14 -18.41
CA MET A 5 -2.64 13.75 -17.02
C MET A 5 -2.72 14.90 -16.01
N ASP A 6 -2.58 16.14 -16.45
CA ASP A 6 -2.60 17.34 -15.59
C ASP A 6 -4.02 17.64 -15.05
N ARG A 7 -5.03 17.50 -15.91
CA ARG A 7 -6.45 17.71 -15.56
C ARG A 7 -6.99 16.74 -14.51
N GLY A 8 -6.53 15.48 -14.54
CA GLY A 8 -6.97 14.48 -13.56
C GLY A 8 -6.46 14.76 -12.14
N HIS A 9 -5.31 15.42 -12.01
CA HIS A 9 -4.74 15.78 -10.71
C HIS A 9 -5.47 16.98 -10.12
N GLU A 10 -5.77 18.00 -10.94
CA GLU A 10 -6.53 19.18 -10.53
C GLU A 10 -7.98 18.85 -10.09
N ASP A 11 -8.67 17.97 -10.83
CA ASP A 11 -10.03 17.54 -10.47
C ASP A 11 -10.06 16.76 -9.15
N PHE A 12 -9.04 15.93 -8.91
CA PHE A 12 -8.96 15.14 -7.69
C PHE A 12 -8.59 16.00 -6.47
N ASP A 13 -7.74 17.02 -6.62
CA ASP A 13 -7.43 17.95 -5.53
C ASP A 13 -8.59 18.91 -5.23
N ALA A 14 -9.37 19.29 -6.25
CA ALA A 14 -10.61 20.04 -6.07
C ALA A 14 -11.68 19.20 -5.34
N LEU A 15 -11.81 17.92 -5.70
CA LEU A 15 -12.64 16.95 -4.98
C LEU A 15 -12.13 16.78 -3.54
N ARG A 16 -10.79 16.62 -3.40
CA ARG A 16 -9.94 16.76 -2.21
C ARG A 16 -10.48 17.77 -1.21
N ALA A 17 -10.34 19.02 -1.63
CA ALA A 17 -10.67 20.22 -0.89
C ALA A 17 -12.18 20.35 -0.64
N THR A 18 -13.01 19.83 -1.53
CA THR A 18 -14.47 19.84 -1.37
C THR A 18 -14.92 18.86 -0.31
N LEU A 19 -14.40 17.63 -0.33
CA LEU A 19 -14.70 16.59 0.66
C LEU A 19 -14.18 16.97 2.06
N ALA A 20 -13.03 17.65 2.15
CA ALA A 20 -12.50 18.15 3.42
C ALA A 20 -13.40 19.18 4.13
N LYS A 21 -14.29 19.88 3.39
CA LYS A 21 -15.27 20.80 3.96
C LYS A 21 -16.43 20.08 4.67
N PHE A 22 -16.65 18.81 4.35
CA PHE A 22 -17.66 18.00 5.00
C PHE A 22 -17.03 17.25 6.17
N ARG A 23 -17.64 17.32 7.37
CA ARG A 23 -17.29 16.41 8.46
C ARG A 23 -17.83 15.03 8.11
N LEU A 24 -17.01 14.23 7.44
CA LEU A 24 -17.36 12.89 6.97
C LEU A 24 -17.26 11.80 8.06
N ALA A 25 -16.96 12.18 9.31
CA ALA A 25 -16.92 11.24 10.42
C ALA A 25 -18.27 10.51 10.57
N GLY A 26 -18.25 9.18 10.54
CA GLY A 26 -19.45 8.32 10.61
C GLY A 26 -20.10 7.97 9.25
N PHE A 27 -19.50 8.40 8.13
CA PHE A 27 -19.94 8.05 6.77
C PHE A 27 -19.00 7.07 6.06
N GLU A 28 -17.93 6.63 6.71
CA GLU A 28 -16.86 5.83 6.13
C GLU A 28 -17.39 4.57 5.46
N GLY A 29 -18.32 3.86 6.12
CA GLY A 29 -18.93 2.65 5.56
C GLY A 29 -19.78 2.90 4.31
N ARG A 30 -20.44 4.06 4.21
CA ARG A 30 -21.24 4.43 3.03
C ARG A 30 -20.36 4.87 1.87
N ILE A 31 -19.28 5.61 2.16
CA ILE A 31 -18.30 6.00 1.16
C ILE A 31 -17.56 4.76 0.62
N ALA A 32 -17.13 3.86 1.51
CA ALA A 32 -16.47 2.62 1.11
C ALA A 32 -17.37 1.77 0.22
N ARG A 33 -18.66 1.65 0.56
CA ARG A 33 -19.64 0.94 -0.27
C ARG A 33 -19.83 1.60 -1.63
N ALA A 34 -20.07 2.91 -1.67
CA ALA A 34 -20.27 3.62 -2.93
C ALA A 34 -19.03 3.57 -3.83
N ALA A 35 -17.83 3.62 -3.24
CA ALA A 35 -16.58 3.43 -3.97
C ALA A 35 -16.42 1.99 -4.48
N GLY A 36 -16.80 0.99 -3.68
CA GLY A 36 -16.84 -0.42 -4.09
C GLY A 36 -17.78 -0.64 -5.27
N ASP A 37 -19.04 -0.20 -5.14
CA ASP A 37 -20.06 -0.32 -6.19
C ASP A 37 -19.61 0.38 -7.49
N TYR A 38 -18.98 1.56 -7.38
CA TYR A 38 -18.45 2.29 -8.55
C TYR A 38 -17.28 1.55 -9.23
N LEU A 39 -16.37 0.97 -8.44
CA LEU A 39 -15.25 0.17 -8.95
C LEU A 39 -15.75 -1.12 -9.60
N GLU A 40 -16.75 -1.78 -9.02
CA GLU A 40 -17.42 -2.95 -9.63
C GLU A 40 -17.99 -2.64 -11.01
N GLU A 41 -18.64 -1.49 -11.16
CA GLU A 41 -19.28 -1.11 -12.41
C GLU A 41 -18.30 -0.56 -13.46
N HIS A 42 -17.29 0.23 -13.07
CA HIS A 42 -16.45 1.01 -13.99
C HIS A 42 -14.97 0.59 -14.01
N GLY A 43 -14.61 -0.47 -13.28
CA GLY A 43 -13.21 -0.81 -13.05
C GLY A 43 -12.36 -1.07 -14.30
N GLN A 44 -12.97 -1.66 -15.34
CA GLN A 44 -12.29 -1.93 -16.61
C GLN A 44 -11.90 -0.65 -17.37
N GLU A 45 -12.62 0.46 -17.15
CA GLU A 45 -12.34 1.75 -17.79
C GLU A 45 -11.31 2.57 -16.99
N ILE A 46 -11.26 2.37 -15.67
CA ILE A 46 -10.37 3.08 -14.74
C ILE A 46 -8.97 2.48 -14.76
N LEU A 47 -8.87 1.15 -14.85
CA LEU A 47 -7.58 0.49 -14.91
C LEU A 47 -6.91 0.79 -16.25
N PRO A 48 -5.65 1.24 -16.28
CA PRO A 48 -4.90 1.25 -17.53
C PRO A 48 -4.91 -0.18 -18.08
N PRO A 49 -5.05 -0.38 -19.40
CA PRO A 49 -5.11 -1.71 -19.99
C PRO A 49 -3.84 -2.45 -19.62
N SER A 50 -3.95 -3.30 -18.60
CA SER A 50 -2.86 -4.17 -18.19
C SER A 50 -2.76 -5.20 -19.28
N ARG A 51 -1.67 -5.17 -20.06
CA ARG A 51 -1.28 -6.33 -20.85
C ARG A 51 -0.79 -7.37 -19.87
N ALA A 52 -1.72 -8.08 -19.22
CA ALA A 52 -1.40 -9.32 -18.55
C ALA A 52 -0.71 -10.19 -19.61
N GLU A 53 0.53 -10.59 -19.34
CA GLU A 53 1.19 -11.56 -20.21
C GLU A 53 0.31 -12.81 -20.25
N PRO A 54 -0.07 -13.28 -21.44
CA PRO A 54 -0.92 -14.46 -21.54
C PRO A 54 -0.19 -15.64 -20.90
N LEU A 55 -0.92 -16.43 -20.11
CA LEU A 55 -0.37 -17.62 -19.46
C LEU A 55 0.38 -18.50 -20.48
N SER A 56 1.59 -18.89 -20.13
CA SER A 56 2.39 -19.83 -20.89
C SER A 56 1.66 -21.18 -21.02
N GLY A 57 2.10 -22.02 -21.97
CA GLY A 57 1.56 -23.37 -22.09
C GLY A 57 1.78 -24.22 -20.83
N ALA A 58 2.92 -24.00 -20.15
CA ALA A 58 3.27 -24.70 -18.92
C ALA A 58 2.37 -24.28 -17.74
N GLU A 59 2.12 -22.99 -17.55
CA GLU A 59 1.21 -22.50 -16.50
C GLU A 59 -0.22 -23.00 -16.71
N ARG A 60 -0.71 -22.99 -17.95
CA ARG A 60 -2.04 -23.54 -18.28
C ARG A 60 -2.14 -25.04 -17.97
N ALA A 61 -1.08 -25.81 -18.26
CA ALA A 61 -1.05 -27.23 -17.94
C ALA A 61 -1.01 -27.47 -16.42
N ALA A 62 -0.24 -26.66 -15.67
CA ALA A 62 -0.18 -26.76 -14.21
C ALA A 62 -1.53 -26.44 -13.55
N LEU A 63 -2.23 -25.41 -14.02
CA LEU A 63 -3.57 -25.05 -13.52
C LEU A 63 -4.59 -26.17 -13.79
N ARG A 64 -4.59 -26.73 -15.02
CA ARG A 64 -5.47 -27.87 -15.34
C ARG A 64 -5.17 -29.11 -14.50
N ALA A 65 -3.91 -29.36 -14.16
CA ALA A 65 -3.52 -30.50 -13.33
C ALA A 65 -4.12 -30.44 -11.91
N VAL A 66 -4.47 -29.24 -11.41
CA VAL A 66 -5.16 -29.04 -10.13
C VAL A 66 -6.66 -28.74 -10.30
N GLY A 67 -7.22 -28.96 -11.50
CA GLY A 67 -8.64 -28.77 -11.79
C GLY A 67 -9.07 -27.32 -12.01
N VAL A 68 -8.12 -26.39 -12.23
CA VAL A 68 -8.41 -24.99 -12.55
C VAL A 68 -8.37 -24.80 -14.05
N GLU A 69 -9.52 -24.46 -14.64
CA GLU A 69 -9.59 -24.11 -16.06
C GLU A 69 -9.09 -22.68 -16.30
N PRO A 70 -8.04 -22.47 -17.10
CA PRO A 70 -7.45 -21.15 -17.31
C PRO A 70 -8.19 -20.30 -18.36
N GLU A 71 -9.42 -20.68 -18.72
CA GLU A 71 -10.27 -20.01 -19.71
C GLU A 71 -11.34 -19.17 -18.98
N GLY A 72 -11.28 -17.84 -19.10
CA GLY A 72 -12.23 -16.93 -18.45
C GLY A 72 -11.94 -15.46 -18.72
N VAL A 73 -12.94 -14.60 -18.51
CA VAL A 73 -12.74 -13.13 -18.46
C VAL A 73 -12.02 -12.81 -17.15
N ALA A 74 -10.92 -12.07 -17.22
CA ALA A 74 -10.20 -11.64 -16.03
C ALA A 74 -11.12 -10.75 -15.17
N ASP A 75 -11.35 -11.18 -13.92
CA ASP A 75 -11.99 -10.34 -12.91
C ASP A 75 -11.11 -9.11 -12.67
N PRO A 76 -11.61 -7.87 -12.88
CA PRO A 76 -10.83 -6.67 -12.62
C PRO A 76 -10.68 -6.38 -11.13
N GLN A 77 -11.52 -6.94 -10.25
CA GLN A 77 -11.55 -6.57 -8.83
C GLN A 77 -10.18 -6.64 -8.14
N PRO A 78 -9.35 -7.69 -8.30
CA PRO A 78 -8.03 -7.72 -7.69
C PRO A 78 -7.10 -6.59 -8.15
N ALA A 79 -7.22 -6.17 -9.41
CA ALA A 79 -6.43 -5.05 -9.94
C ALA A 79 -6.94 -3.71 -9.42
N LEU A 80 -8.26 -3.54 -9.28
CA LEU A 80 -8.87 -2.34 -8.69
C LEU A 80 -8.53 -2.20 -7.22
N ASP A 81 -8.62 -3.29 -6.46
CA ASP A 81 -8.22 -3.32 -5.05
C ASP A 81 -6.77 -2.89 -4.87
N LEU A 82 -5.88 -3.39 -5.73
CA LEU A 82 -4.48 -3.00 -5.72
C LEU A 82 -4.30 -1.51 -6.06
N ALA A 83 -5.02 -1.01 -7.07
CA ALA A 83 -4.97 0.39 -7.47
C ALA A 83 -5.50 1.32 -6.35
N ALA A 84 -6.61 0.94 -5.71
CA ALA A 84 -7.19 1.65 -4.57
C ALA A 84 -6.23 1.67 -3.38
N ARG A 85 -5.63 0.53 -3.02
CA ARG A 85 -4.60 0.45 -1.97
C ARG A 85 -3.39 1.32 -2.30
N HIS A 86 -2.96 1.31 -3.56
CA HIS A 86 -1.86 2.18 -4.01
C HIS A 86 -2.22 3.66 -3.92
N ALA A 87 -3.44 4.05 -4.29
CA ALA A 87 -3.91 5.43 -4.18
C ALA A 87 -3.96 5.89 -2.72
N VAL A 88 -4.52 5.08 -1.81
CA VAL A 88 -4.53 5.36 -0.36
C VAL A 88 -3.10 5.46 0.18
N LEU A 89 -2.20 4.56 -0.24
CA LEU A 89 -0.80 4.60 0.15
C LEU A 89 -0.10 5.88 -0.32
N ALA A 90 -0.32 6.27 -1.59
CA ALA A 90 0.24 7.49 -2.17
C ALA A 90 -0.25 8.74 -1.44
N GLU A 91 -1.54 8.75 -1.11
CA GLU A 91 -2.19 9.88 -0.48
C GLU A 91 -1.75 10.08 0.97
N THR A 92 -1.73 9.00 1.74
CA THR A 92 -1.36 9.03 3.16
C THR A 92 0.15 9.14 3.38
N ALA A 93 0.95 9.09 2.31
CA ALA A 93 2.39 9.25 2.39
C ALA A 93 2.78 10.72 2.56
N LEU A 94 3.63 11.00 3.55
CA LEU A 94 4.13 12.34 3.84
C LEU A 94 5.29 12.72 2.91
N PRO A 95 5.42 13.99 2.52
CA PRO A 95 6.64 14.48 1.87
C PRO A 95 7.87 14.17 2.72
N LEU A 96 9.00 13.82 2.07
CA LEU A 96 10.23 13.43 2.78
C LEU A 96 10.69 14.44 3.84
N ALA A 97 10.57 15.75 3.56
CA ALA A 97 10.98 16.79 4.50
C ALA A 97 10.12 16.80 5.77
N GLU A 98 8.80 16.60 5.62
CA GLU A 98 7.86 16.53 6.73
C GLU A 98 8.06 15.25 7.55
N ALA A 99 8.24 14.11 6.89
CA ALA A 99 8.58 12.86 7.57
C ALA A 99 9.90 12.96 8.34
N ALA A 100 10.91 13.64 7.78
CA ALA A 100 12.19 13.88 8.45
C ALA A 100 12.02 14.74 9.70
N ALA A 101 11.25 15.83 9.60
CA ALA A 101 10.93 16.70 10.74
C ALA A 101 10.18 15.93 11.84
N ARG A 102 9.18 15.11 11.49
CA ARG A 102 8.43 14.29 12.44
C ARG A 102 9.30 13.26 13.14
N LEU A 103 10.30 12.73 12.46
CA LEU A 103 11.28 11.78 13.02
C LEU A 103 12.43 12.47 13.76
N GLY A 104 12.51 13.80 13.76
CA GLY A 104 13.63 14.55 14.36
C GLY A 104 14.98 14.28 13.69
N VAL A 105 14.98 13.95 12.39
CA VAL A 105 16.21 13.65 11.62
C VAL A 105 16.37 14.59 10.44
N ASP A 106 17.60 14.70 9.94
CA ASP A 106 17.87 15.48 8.73
C ASP A 106 17.30 14.80 7.46
N PRO A 107 16.76 15.56 6.49
CA PRO A 107 16.30 15.02 5.21
C PRO A 107 17.35 14.18 4.45
N SER A 108 18.64 14.53 4.52
CA SER A 108 19.73 13.74 3.92
C SER A 108 19.84 12.35 4.55
N ARG A 109 19.69 12.26 5.88
CA ARG A 109 19.67 10.98 6.61
C ARG A 109 18.47 10.14 6.20
N LEU A 110 17.29 10.73 6.01
CA LEU A 110 16.14 9.97 5.54
C LEU A 110 16.31 9.49 4.08
N ARG A 111 16.94 10.30 3.21
CA ARG A 111 17.31 9.87 1.85
C ARG A 111 18.32 8.72 1.85
N GLN A 112 19.29 8.74 2.76
CA GLN A 112 20.23 7.63 2.92
C GLN A 112 19.50 6.34 3.31
N ARG A 113 18.57 6.42 4.28
CA ARG A 113 17.77 5.28 4.71
C ARG A 113 16.90 4.66 3.62
N LEU A 114 16.38 5.48 2.70
CA LEU A 114 15.68 4.99 1.50
C LEU A 114 16.59 4.12 0.63
N ARG A 115 17.86 4.52 0.45
CA ARG A 115 18.85 3.74 -0.30
C ARG A 115 19.23 2.45 0.41
N GLU A 116 19.31 2.50 1.74
CA GLU A 116 19.63 1.35 2.60
C GLU A 116 18.43 0.40 2.79
N ARG A 117 17.26 0.71 2.24
CA ARG A 117 16.00 -0.02 2.45
C ARG A 117 15.65 -0.19 3.94
N THR A 118 16.01 0.78 4.76
CA THR A 118 15.65 0.81 6.20
C THR A 118 14.45 1.71 6.48
N ILE A 119 13.89 2.34 5.44
CA ILE A 119 12.58 2.96 5.42
C ILE A 119 12.03 2.79 4.00
N LEU A 120 10.72 2.58 3.88
CA LEU A 120 10.02 2.52 2.61
C LEU A 120 9.71 3.94 2.13
N GLY A 121 9.88 4.17 0.84
CA GLY A 121 9.41 5.38 0.18
C GLY A 121 8.80 5.05 -1.16
N ILE A 122 7.90 5.91 -1.60
CA ILE A 122 7.27 5.87 -2.92
C ILE A 122 7.54 7.18 -3.65
N ARG A 123 7.44 7.16 -4.97
CA ARG A 123 7.50 8.39 -5.76
C ARG A 123 6.17 9.12 -5.66
N GLY A 124 6.23 10.44 -5.49
CA GLY A 124 5.04 11.27 -5.52
C GLY A 124 4.36 11.28 -6.91
N PRO A 125 3.12 11.81 -7.00
CA PRO A 125 2.34 11.87 -8.24
C PRO A 125 3.11 12.53 -9.40
N ASP A 126 3.81 13.63 -9.12
CA ASP A 126 4.60 14.36 -10.12
C ASP A 126 5.96 13.72 -10.44
N ALA A 127 6.25 12.54 -9.88
CA ALA A 127 7.56 11.88 -9.85
C ALA A 127 8.70 12.72 -9.21
N ARG A 128 8.45 13.98 -8.83
CA ARG A 128 9.40 14.92 -8.24
C ARG A 128 9.40 14.81 -6.72
N GLY A 129 9.89 13.69 -6.21
CA GLY A 129 10.20 13.55 -4.79
C GLY A 129 9.81 12.21 -4.19
N TRP A 130 10.40 11.96 -3.03
CA TRP A 130 10.07 10.81 -2.21
C TRP A 130 8.95 11.18 -1.25
N ARG A 131 7.98 10.29 -1.12
CA ARG A 131 6.98 10.30 -0.06
C ARG A 131 7.16 9.08 0.82
N ILE A 132 6.94 9.26 2.11
CA ILE A 132 7.12 8.24 3.14
C ILE A 132 5.74 7.77 3.59
N PRO A 133 5.33 6.54 3.26
CA PRO A 133 4.08 5.96 3.74
C PRO A 133 3.88 6.10 5.25
N GLY A 134 2.71 6.60 5.64
CA GLY A 134 2.38 6.95 7.02
C GLY A 134 2.37 5.77 7.99
N PHE A 135 2.10 4.54 7.52
CA PHE A 135 2.06 3.34 8.38
C PHE A 135 3.38 3.09 9.14
N GLN A 136 4.50 3.62 8.63
CA GLN A 136 5.84 3.48 9.24
C GLN A 136 6.05 4.41 10.44
N LEU A 137 5.15 5.35 10.66
CA LEU A 137 5.26 6.45 11.61
C LEU A 137 4.17 6.33 12.67
N THR A 138 4.56 6.51 13.92
CA THR A 138 3.65 6.58 15.09
C THR A 138 3.61 8.01 15.62
N ALA A 139 2.84 8.25 16.68
CA ALA A 139 2.89 9.53 17.40
C ALA A 139 4.25 9.74 18.10
N ALA A 140 4.94 8.66 18.47
CA ALA A 140 6.21 8.68 19.19
C ALA A 140 7.45 8.65 18.28
N GLY A 141 7.28 8.49 16.96
CA GLY A 141 8.39 8.45 16.00
C GLY A 141 8.19 7.38 14.93
N GLU A 142 9.19 6.55 14.71
CA GLU A 142 9.13 5.41 13.78
C GLU A 142 8.59 4.16 14.48
N LEU A 143 7.99 3.24 13.73
CA LEU A 143 7.68 1.91 14.24
C LEU A 143 8.94 1.22 14.82
N PRO A 144 8.90 0.76 16.08
CA PRO A 144 9.98 -0.03 16.68
C PRO A 144 10.31 -1.25 15.82
N GLY A 145 11.60 -1.58 15.67
CA GLY A 145 12.03 -2.76 14.91
C GLY A 145 11.86 -2.69 13.39
N LEU A 146 11.25 -1.63 12.83
CA LEU A 146 10.93 -1.49 11.41
C LEU A 146 12.12 -1.79 10.49
N ARG A 147 13.30 -1.23 10.82
CA ARG A 147 14.53 -1.43 10.03
C ARG A 147 14.92 -2.90 9.88
N ARG A 148 14.70 -3.71 10.92
CA ARG A 148 15.02 -5.14 10.91
C ARG A 148 14.04 -5.90 10.03
N VAL A 149 12.76 -5.55 10.12
CA VAL A 149 11.69 -6.14 9.30
C VAL A 149 11.87 -5.81 7.82
N LEU A 150 12.07 -4.52 7.48
CA LEU A 150 12.25 -4.11 6.08
C LEU A 150 13.46 -4.76 5.40
N LYS A 151 14.51 -5.09 6.15
CA LYS A 151 15.67 -5.81 5.63
C LYS A 151 15.40 -7.30 5.35
N ALA A 152 14.37 -7.88 5.94
CA ALA A 152 13.98 -9.27 5.69
C ALA A 152 13.12 -9.42 4.43
N ILE A 153 12.44 -8.36 4.01
CA ILE A 153 11.58 -8.33 2.82
C ILE A 153 12.43 -8.52 1.55
N ARG A 154 11.90 -9.30 0.60
CA ARG A 154 12.57 -9.52 -0.68
C ARG A 154 12.75 -8.21 -1.45
N PRO A 155 13.90 -7.95 -2.07
CA PRO A 155 14.15 -6.70 -2.80
C PRO A 155 13.17 -6.39 -3.93
N GLU A 156 12.49 -7.41 -4.46
CA GLU A 156 11.53 -7.34 -5.57
C GLU A 156 10.12 -6.94 -5.10
N ALA A 157 9.85 -6.98 -3.79
CA ALA A 157 8.54 -6.64 -3.23
C ALA A 157 8.18 -5.18 -3.56
N ARG A 158 7.00 -4.98 -4.15
CA ARG A 158 6.53 -3.63 -4.49
C ARG A 158 6.09 -2.88 -3.23
N PRO A 159 6.23 -1.54 -3.16
CA PRO A 159 5.84 -0.77 -1.99
C PRO A 159 4.40 -0.98 -1.51
N VAL A 160 3.47 -1.19 -2.44
CA VAL A 160 2.07 -1.49 -2.10
C VAL A 160 1.88 -2.86 -1.44
N GLN A 161 2.70 -3.86 -1.80
CA GLN A 161 2.68 -5.18 -1.15
C GLN A 161 3.24 -5.07 0.27
N VAL A 162 4.33 -4.33 0.44
CA VAL A 162 4.91 -4.05 1.76
C VAL A 162 3.90 -3.32 2.64
N ALA A 163 3.27 -2.26 2.14
CA ALA A 163 2.25 -1.54 2.88
C ALA A 163 1.08 -2.44 3.26
N ALA A 164 0.56 -3.23 2.32
CA ALA A 164 -0.53 -4.16 2.56
C ALA A 164 -0.16 -5.18 3.66
N PHE A 165 1.05 -5.71 3.67
CA PHE A 165 1.52 -6.58 4.75
C PHE A 165 1.44 -5.88 6.11
N PHE A 166 1.96 -4.66 6.24
CA PHE A 166 1.95 -3.93 7.51
C PHE A 166 0.56 -3.53 7.99
N THR A 167 -0.42 -3.42 7.10
CA THR A 167 -1.80 -2.99 7.43
C THR A 167 -2.83 -4.11 7.44
N THR A 168 -2.44 -5.34 7.09
CA THR A 168 -3.34 -6.50 7.06
C THR A 168 -3.12 -7.37 8.31
N PRO A 169 -4.19 -7.71 9.06
CA PRO A 169 -4.10 -8.64 10.19
C PRO A 169 -3.41 -9.95 9.82
N GLN A 170 -2.52 -10.44 10.69
CA GLN A 170 -1.86 -11.74 10.55
C GLN A 170 -2.28 -12.63 11.71
N SER A 171 -2.75 -13.86 11.42
CA SER A 171 -3.15 -14.82 12.46
C SER A 171 -2.02 -15.14 13.44
N ASP A 172 -0.78 -15.10 12.95
CA ASP A 172 0.41 -15.50 13.70
C ASP A 172 0.90 -14.40 14.67
N LEU A 173 0.32 -13.20 14.56
CA LEU A 173 0.59 -12.06 15.44
C LEU A 173 -0.54 -11.87 16.46
N ASP A 174 -0.77 -12.87 17.29
CA ASP A 174 -1.80 -12.85 18.34
C ASP A 174 -1.20 -12.49 19.70
N ASP A 175 -1.78 -11.49 20.38
CA ASP A 175 -1.40 -11.05 21.73
C ASP A 175 -2.22 -11.76 22.84
N GLY A 176 -3.02 -12.75 22.47
CA GLY A 176 -3.91 -13.52 23.33
C GLY A 176 -5.23 -12.83 23.64
N ARG A 177 -5.55 -11.71 22.99
CA ARG A 177 -6.78 -10.92 23.25
C ARG A 177 -7.84 -11.02 22.16
N GLY A 178 -7.60 -11.80 21.10
CA GLY A 178 -8.63 -12.04 20.08
C GLY A 178 -8.06 -12.26 18.69
N ALA A 179 -8.52 -11.47 17.72
CA ALA A 179 -8.07 -11.60 16.34
C ALA A 179 -6.61 -11.14 16.17
N GLY A 180 -5.90 -11.78 15.25
CA GLY A 180 -4.51 -11.44 14.94
C GLY A 180 -4.31 -9.96 14.63
N LEU A 181 -3.17 -9.42 15.07
CA LEU A 181 -2.80 -8.02 14.90
C LEU A 181 -2.17 -7.78 13.53
N THR A 182 -2.21 -6.52 13.09
CA THR A 182 -1.38 -6.11 11.96
C THR A 182 0.08 -6.01 12.40
N PRO A 183 1.07 -6.22 11.51
CA PRO A 183 2.47 -6.02 11.83
C PRO A 183 2.77 -4.61 12.35
N ALA A 184 2.12 -3.57 11.83
CA ALA A 184 2.28 -2.21 12.33
C ALA A 184 1.77 -2.07 13.77
N ALA A 185 0.59 -2.64 14.09
CA ALA A 185 0.03 -2.59 15.43
C ALA A 185 0.90 -3.38 16.43
N TRP A 186 1.36 -4.57 16.04
CA TRP A 186 2.25 -5.42 16.83
C TRP A 186 3.54 -4.67 17.23
N LEU A 187 4.22 -4.06 16.25
CA LEU A 187 5.43 -3.29 16.48
C LEU A 187 5.17 -2.01 17.29
N ALA A 188 4.06 -1.31 17.02
CA ALA A 188 3.69 -0.11 17.75
C ALA A 188 3.39 -0.38 19.24
N ALA A 189 2.84 -1.56 19.55
CA ALA A 189 2.61 -2.02 20.92
C ALA A 189 3.91 -2.45 21.65
N GLY A 190 5.04 -2.48 20.93
CA GLY A 190 6.35 -2.82 21.51
C GLY A 190 6.58 -4.32 21.72
N HIS A 191 5.79 -5.17 21.07
CA HIS A 191 6.05 -6.62 21.06
C HIS A 191 7.35 -6.95 20.30
N ASP A 192 7.84 -8.18 20.47
CA ASP A 192 9.07 -8.64 19.80
C ASP A 192 8.95 -8.51 18.28
N PRO A 193 9.85 -7.81 17.58
CA PRO A 193 9.82 -7.71 16.12
C PRO A 193 10.08 -9.03 15.38
N GLU A 194 10.56 -10.08 16.04
CA GLU A 194 11.01 -11.29 15.36
C GLU A 194 9.93 -12.05 14.58
N PRO A 195 8.73 -12.31 15.13
CA PRO A 195 7.65 -12.96 14.37
C PRO A 195 7.28 -12.16 13.11
N VAL A 196 7.25 -10.83 13.22
CA VAL A 196 6.98 -9.95 12.07
C VAL A 196 8.08 -10.06 11.01
N ARG A 197 9.35 -10.17 11.44
CA ARG A 197 10.49 -10.33 10.54
C ARG A 197 10.42 -11.66 9.79
N GLU A 198 10.00 -12.74 10.44
CA GLU A 198 9.86 -14.06 9.81
C GLU A 198 8.76 -14.05 8.75
N LEU A 199 7.59 -13.48 9.06
CA LEU A 199 6.52 -13.29 8.08
C LEU A 199 6.96 -12.39 6.92
N ALA A 200 7.71 -11.33 7.21
CA ALA A 200 8.22 -10.41 6.21
C ALA A 200 9.21 -11.06 5.22
N ALA A 201 9.87 -12.15 5.60
CA ALA A 201 10.77 -12.87 4.70
C ALA A 201 10.04 -13.65 3.58
N ALA A 202 8.73 -13.89 3.75
CA ALA A 202 7.90 -14.59 2.77
C ALA A 202 7.36 -13.68 1.66
N ILE A 203 7.50 -12.35 1.78
CA ILE A 203 6.90 -11.35 0.88
C ILE A 203 7.90 -10.61 -0.01
#